data_AF-A0A3R7DK43-F1
#
_entry.id   AF-A0A3R7DK43-F1
#
_cell.length_a   1.000
_cell.length_b   1.000
_cell.length_c   1.000
_cell.angle_alpha   90.00
_cell.angle_beta   90.00
_cell.angle_gamma   90.00
#
_symmetry.space_group_name_H-M   'P 1'
#
loop_
_entity.id
_entity.type
_entity.pdbx_description
1 polymer ?
#
loop_
_entity_poly.entity_id
_entity_poly.type
_entity_poly.pdbx_seq_one_letter_code
_entity_poly.pdbx_strand_id
1 'polypeptide(L)'
;MEKFLPVLSTIQKRLREILSRNEDYMSSWDLMKIDDTGEELIRLARDMYPQLVEVEHRILFQSLREAGLGIKFRVVEVRKGKLKKEDEVYFRSVHEALGEICEKIETGEYYRALLDIAARREKERSSSK
;
A
#
# COMPACT_ATOMS: atom_id res chain seq x y z
N MET A 1 -10.64 17.85 3.42
CA MET A 1 -9.28 17.35 3.12
C MET A 1 -8.39 17.28 4.36
N GLU A 2 -8.45 18.22 5.31
CA GLU A 2 -7.62 18.14 6.55
C GLU A 2 -7.83 16.87 7.39
N LYS A 3 -9.06 16.34 7.44
CA LYS A 3 -9.37 15.06 8.09
C LYS A 3 -8.60 13.87 7.52
N PHE A 4 -8.00 14.01 6.33
CA PHE A 4 -7.24 12.96 5.67
C PHE A 4 -5.80 12.85 6.16
N LEU A 5 -5.20 13.94 6.66
CA LEU A 5 -3.81 13.93 7.13
C LEU A 5 -3.58 12.95 8.31
N PRO A 6 -4.45 12.88 9.34
CA PRO A 6 -4.33 11.87 10.39
C PRO A 6 -4.46 10.43 9.88
N VAL A 7 -5.32 10.20 8.88
CA VAL A 7 -5.51 8.89 8.24
C VAL A 7 -4.25 8.48 7.50
N LEU A 8 -3.68 9.39 6.71
CA LEU A 8 -2.43 9.20 6.00
C LEU A 8 -1.26 8.93 6.95
N SER A 9 -1.12 9.71 8.02
CA SER A 9 -0.08 9.50 9.02
C SER A 9 -0.17 8.12 9.69
N THR A 10 -1.39 7.66 10.01
CA THR A 10 -1.61 6.33 10.58
C THR A 10 -1.22 5.22 9.60
N ILE A 11 -1.62 5.34 8.34
CA ILE A 11 -1.24 4.39 7.27
C ILE A 11 0.27 4.36 7.11
N GLN A 12 0.89 5.53 6.99
CA GLN A 12 2.32 5.66 6.76
C GLN A 12 3.14 5.03 7.88
N LYS A 13 2.81 5.28 9.15
CA LYS A 13 3.52 4.68 10.29
C LYS A 13 3.42 3.16 10.28
N ARG A 14 2.21 2.62 10.14
CA ARG A 14 1.97 1.16 10.14
C ARG A 14 2.60 0.48 8.92
N LEU A 15 2.51 1.11 7.76
CA LEU A 15 3.11 0.59 6.52
C LEU A 15 4.64 0.57 6.64
N ARG A 16 5.26 1.61 7.22
CA ARG A 16 6.70 1.63 7.47
C ARG A 16 7.14 0.48 8.38
N GLU A 17 6.44 0.24 9.47
CA GLU A 17 6.73 -0.88 10.38
C GLU A 17 6.65 -2.24 9.67
N ILE A 18 5.64 -2.43 8.79
CA ILE A 18 5.52 -3.64 7.98
C ILE A 18 6.70 -3.77 7.01
N LEU A 19 7.03 -2.71 6.29
CA LEU A 19 8.10 -2.73 5.27
C LEU A 19 9.47 -3.00 5.89
N SER A 20 9.82 -2.33 7.00
CA SER A 20 11.11 -2.55 7.66
C SER A 20 11.33 -4.01 8.05
N ARG A 21 10.29 -4.71 8.54
CA ARG A 21 10.40 -6.14 8.85
C ARG A 21 10.44 -7.00 7.58
N ASN A 22 9.67 -6.63 6.57
CA ASN A 22 9.60 -7.39 5.32
C ASN A 22 10.94 -7.40 4.56
N GLU A 23 11.76 -6.36 4.68
CA GLU A 23 13.10 -6.32 4.10
C GLU A 23 14.02 -7.43 4.66
N ASP A 24 13.99 -7.64 5.97
CA ASP A 24 14.73 -8.72 6.63
C ASP A 24 14.22 -10.10 6.19
N TYR A 25 12.90 -10.24 6.03
CA TYR A 25 12.28 -11.49 5.59
C TYR A 25 12.64 -11.84 4.13
N MET A 26 12.75 -10.84 3.25
CA MET A 26 13.19 -11.03 1.86
C MET A 26 14.70 -11.28 1.75
N SER A 27 15.50 -10.79 2.71
CA SER A 27 16.95 -11.06 2.74
C SER A 27 17.27 -12.53 3.02
N SER A 28 16.42 -13.18 3.83
CA SER A 28 16.52 -14.61 4.17
C SER A 28 15.55 -15.50 3.37
N TRP A 29 14.68 -14.90 2.56
CA TRP A 29 13.56 -15.56 1.88
C TRP A 29 12.69 -16.42 2.80
N ASP A 30 12.38 -15.92 3.99
CA ASP A 30 11.44 -16.56 4.91
C ASP A 30 10.00 -16.43 4.37
N LEU A 31 9.58 -17.44 3.60
CA LEU A 31 8.26 -17.48 2.99
C LEU A 31 7.10 -17.56 4.00
N MET A 32 7.35 -17.95 5.25
CA MET A 32 6.31 -17.87 6.28
C MET A 32 6.12 -16.43 6.72
N LYS A 33 7.21 -15.71 6.96
CA LYS A 33 7.16 -14.30 7.34
C LYS A 33 6.72 -13.37 6.21
N ILE A 34 7.06 -13.69 4.97
CA ILE A 34 6.54 -12.95 3.79
C ILE A 34 5.02 -13.16 3.65
N ASP A 35 4.49 -14.35 3.95
CA ASP A 35 3.04 -14.59 3.97
C ASP A 35 2.34 -13.80 5.09
N ASP A 36 2.97 -13.71 6.26
CA ASP A 36 2.52 -12.86 7.37
C ASP A 36 2.48 -11.39 6.94
N THR A 37 3.49 -10.87 6.24
CA THR A 37 3.47 -9.50 5.66
C THR A 37 2.22 -9.27 4.81
N GLY A 38 1.86 -10.25 3.96
CA GLY A 38 0.66 -10.17 3.13
C GLY A 38 -0.63 -10.04 3.96
N GLU A 39 -0.73 -10.78 5.06
CA GLU A 39 -1.85 -10.68 6.01
C GLU A 39 -1.86 -9.33 6.74
N GLU A 40 -0.70 -8.82 7.15
CA GLU A 40 -0.60 -7.50 7.80
C GLU A 40 -1.05 -6.36 6.90
N LEU A 41 -0.75 -6.41 5.59
CA LEU A 41 -1.22 -5.43 4.61
C LEU A 41 -2.74 -5.48 4.43
N ILE A 42 -3.32 -6.68 4.31
CA ILE A 42 -4.78 -6.86 4.23
C ILE A 42 -5.45 -6.32 5.49
N ARG A 43 -4.88 -6.61 6.66
CA ARG A 43 -5.36 -6.11 7.95
C ARG A 43 -5.28 -4.59 8.02
N LEU A 44 -4.16 -3.99 7.63
CA LEU A 44 -4.02 -2.53 7.56
C LEU A 44 -5.09 -1.91 6.66
N ALA A 45 -5.30 -2.46 5.46
CA ALA A 45 -6.33 -1.98 4.56
C ALA A 45 -7.72 -2.02 5.21
N ARG A 46 -8.08 -3.16 5.83
CA ARG A 46 -9.37 -3.35 6.50
C ARG A 46 -9.56 -2.38 7.66
N ASP A 47 -8.56 -2.25 8.53
CA ASP A 47 -8.65 -1.41 9.73
C ASP A 47 -8.81 0.08 9.36
N MET A 48 -8.20 0.50 8.25
CA MET A 48 -8.26 1.89 7.77
C MET A 48 -9.48 2.16 6.88
N TYR A 49 -10.20 1.13 6.44
CA TYR A 49 -11.31 1.26 5.51
C TYR A 49 -12.39 2.27 5.96
N PRO A 50 -12.89 2.27 7.21
CA PRO A 50 -13.90 3.23 7.65
C PRO A 50 -13.44 4.69 7.48
N GLN A 51 -12.20 4.97 7.90
CA GLN A 51 -11.62 6.32 7.84
C GLN A 51 -11.31 6.75 6.40
N LEU A 52 -10.90 5.79 5.55
CA LEU A 52 -10.72 6.01 4.12
C LEU A 52 -12.04 6.27 3.38
N VAL A 53 -13.14 5.67 3.82
CA VAL A 53 -14.49 5.96 3.29
C VAL A 53 -14.97 7.36 3.69
N GLU A 54 -14.73 7.78 4.94
CA GLU A 54 -15.11 9.13 5.42
C GLU A 54 -14.46 10.27 4.62
N VAL A 55 -13.29 10.02 4.06
CA VAL A 55 -12.54 10.96 3.21
C VAL A 55 -12.64 10.60 1.72
N GLU A 56 -13.60 9.74 1.35
CA GLU A 56 -13.91 9.30 -0.02
C GLU A 56 -12.72 8.69 -0.78
N HIS A 57 -11.70 8.21 -0.07
CA HIS A 57 -10.44 7.76 -0.66
C HIS A 57 -10.34 6.24 -0.75
N ARG A 58 -10.72 5.69 -1.91
CA ARG A 58 -10.76 4.22 -2.13
C ARG A 58 -9.44 3.62 -2.59
N ILE A 59 -8.53 4.44 -3.13
CA ILE A 59 -7.33 3.94 -3.80
C ILE A 59 -6.36 3.31 -2.80
N LEU A 60 -6.07 3.95 -1.66
CA LEU A 60 -5.14 3.38 -0.67
C LEU A 60 -5.63 2.05 -0.10
N PHE A 61 -6.94 1.94 0.15
CA PHE A 61 -7.54 0.68 0.58
C PHE A 61 -7.26 -0.43 -0.45
N GLN A 62 -7.53 -0.15 -1.73
CA GLN A 62 -7.37 -1.12 -2.80
C GLN A 62 -5.90 -1.52 -2.96
N SER A 63 -4.98 -0.55 -3.03
CA SER A 63 -3.55 -0.80 -3.22
C SER A 63 -2.96 -1.68 -2.11
N LEU A 64 -3.28 -1.39 -0.84
CA LEU A 64 -2.80 -2.19 0.29
C LEU A 64 -3.37 -3.61 0.26
N ARG A 65 -4.68 -3.74 0.00
CA ARG A 65 -5.37 -5.02 -0.05
C ARG A 65 -4.85 -5.89 -1.20
N GLU A 66 -4.68 -5.32 -2.39
CA GLU A 66 -4.18 -6.03 -3.56
C GLU A 66 -2.72 -6.47 -3.39
N ALA A 67 -1.87 -5.60 -2.84
CA ALA A 67 -0.49 -5.97 -2.53
C ALA A 67 -0.44 -7.16 -1.57
N GLY A 68 -1.22 -7.12 -0.48
CA GLY A 68 -1.30 -8.22 0.47
C GLY A 68 -1.81 -9.52 -0.16
N LEU A 69 -2.90 -9.48 -0.93
CA LEU A 69 -3.42 -10.65 -1.63
C LEU A 69 -2.42 -11.22 -2.65
N GLY A 70 -1.73 -10.35 -3.38
CA GLY A 70 -0.72 -10.73 -4.36
C GLY A 70 0.47 -11.44 -3.72
N ILE A 71 0.96 -10.93 -2.59
CA ILE A 71 2.01 -11.59 -1.78
C ILE A 71 1.56 -12.99 -1.36
N LYS A 72 0.37 -13.10 -0.74
CA LYS A 72 -0.16 -14.40 -0.26
C LYS A 72 -0.30 -15.40 -1.41
N PHE A 73 -0.86 -14.96 -2.54
CA PHE A 73 -1.00 -15.79 -3.73
C PHE A 73 0.37 -16.27 -4.23
N ARG A 74 1.34 -15.36 -4.36
CA ARG A 74 2.69 -15.69 -4.82
C ARG A 74 3.38 -16.68 -3.89
N VAL A 75 3.26 -16.51 -2.56
CA VAL A 75 3.84 -17.45 -1.60
C VAL A 75 3.24 -18.86 -1.77
N VAL A 76 1.93 -18.97 -1.97
CA VAL A 76 1.28 -20.27 -2.22
C VAL A 76 1.86 -20.95 -3.46
N GLU A 77 2.07 -20.19 -4.54
CA GLU A 77 2.67 -20.72 -5.77
C GLU A 77 4.13 -21.15 -5.56
N VAL A 78 4.91 -20.35 -4.83
CA VAL A 78 6.31 -20.72 -4.49
C VAL A 78 6.36 -21.98 -3.62
N ARG A 79 5.47 -22.12 -2.63
CA ARG A 79 5.41 -23.30 -1.75
C ARG A 79 5.04 -24.58 -2.48
N LYS A 80 4.30 -24.50 -3.60
CA LYS A 80 4.01 -25.66 -4.47
C LYS A 80 5.20 -26.10 -5.33
N GLY A 81 6.22 -25.25 -5.45
CA GLY A 81 7.39 -25.48 -6.29
C GLY A 81 8.69 -25.05 -5.62
N LYS A 82 9.53 -24.35 -6.37
CA LYS A 82 10.78 -23.77 -5.89
C LYS A 82 10.75 -22.27 -6.13
N LEU A 83 11.31 -21.50 -5.20
CA LEU A 83 11.54 -20.06 -5.37
C LEU A 83 12.38 -19.81 -6.64
N LYS A 84 11.86 -19.01 -7.56
CA LYS A 84 12.54 -18.58 -8.78
C LYS A 84 12.92 -17.10 -8.69
N LYS A 85 13.82 -16.68 -9.57
CA LYS A 85 14.24 -15.27 -9.65
C LYS A 85 13.08 -14.32 -9.93
N GLU A 86 12.10 -14.75 -10.71
CA GLU A 86 10.87 -14.00 -11.01
C GLU A 86 10.05 -13.73 -9.75
N ASP A 87 9.99 -14.69 -8.83
CA ASP A 87 9.27 -14.53 -7.56
C ASP A 87 10.01 -13.55 -6.65
N GLU A 88 11.35 -13.61 -6.63
CA GLU A 88 12.16 -12.62 -5.91
C GLU A 88 11.91 -11.19 -6.42
N VAL A 89 11.92 -11.02 -7.74
CA VAL A 89 11.64 -9.73 -8.38
C VAL A 89 10.25 -9.26 -8.01
N TYR A 90 9.24 -10.15 -8.07
CA TYR A 90 7.88 -9.82 -7.68
C TYR A 90 7.81 -9.27 -6.24
N PHE A 91 8.37 -9.98 -5.26
CA PHE A 91 8.31 -9.54 -3.86
C PHE A 91 9.02 -8.20 -3.64
N ARG A 92 10.19 -8.00 -4.26
CA ARG A 92 10.91 -6.73 -4.19
C ARG A 92 10.13 -5.59 -4.83
N SER A 93 9.57 -5.79 -6.02
CA SER A 93 8.79 -4.75 -6.70
C SER A 93 7.54 -4.36 -5.91
N VAL A 94 6.87 -5.31 -5.24
CA VAL A 94 5.76 -4.98 -4.34
C VAL A 94 6.24 -4.19 -3.13
N HIS A 95 7.36 -4.59 -2.52
CA HIS A 95 7.95 -3.85 -1.40
C HIS A 95 8.31 -2.41 -1.80
N GLU A 96 9.00 -2.24 -2.93
CA GLU A 96 9.43 -0.94 -3.47
C GLU A 96 8.22 -0.05 -3.76
N ALA A 97 7.19 -0.56 -4.43
CA ALA A 97 5.97 0.21 -4.72
C ALA A 97 5.24 0.67 -3.45
N LEU A 98 5.18 -0.18 -2.42
CA LEU A 98 4.64 0.20 -1.11
C LEU A 98 5.54 1.21 -0.39
N GLY A 99 6.86 1.09 -0.55
CA GLY A 99 7.86 2.05 -0.07
C GLY A 99 7.65 3.44 -0.68
N GLU A 100 7.46 3.53 -1.99
CA GLU A 100 7.16 4.79 -2.68
C GLU A 100 5.87 5.42 -2.17
N ILE A 101 4.82 4.63 -1.93
CA ILE A 101 3.58 5.15 -1.32
C ILE A 101 3.88 5.71 0.07
N CYS A 102 4.62 4.97 0.89
CA CYS A 102 4.99 5.38 2.25
C CYS A 102 5.78 6.70 2.24
N GLU A 103 6.77 6.83 1.36
CA GLU A 103 7.60 8.03 1.19
C GLU A 103 6.75 9.21 0.71
N LYS A 104 5.91 9.02 -0.31
CA LYS A 104 5.02 10.09 -0.82
C LYS A 104 4.05 10.59 0.24
N ILE A 105 3.61 9.73 1.16
CA ILE A 105 2.79 10.16 2.29
C ILE A 105 3.63 10.99 3.28
N GLU A 106 4.84 10.54 3.61
CA GLU A 106 5.74 11.25 4.53
C GLU A 106 6.14 12.64 4.01
N THR A 107 6.49 12.76 2.74
CA THR A 107 6.89 14.05 2.12
C THR A 107 5.69 14.97 1.85
N GLY A 108 4.47 14.46 2.01
CA GLY A 108 3.22 15.15 1.69
C GLY A 108 2.91 15.21 0.20
N GLU A 109 3.74 14.63 -0.67
CA GLU A 109 3.50 14.55 -2.12
C GLU A 109 2.17 13.87 -2.44
N TYR A 110 1.86 12.79 -1.72
CA TYR A 110 0.60 12.05 -1.89
C TYR A 110 -0.63 12.94 -1.67
N TYR A 111 -0.59 13.74 -0.60
CA TYR A 111 -1.69 14.64 -0.28
C TYR A 111 -1.82 15.78 -1.29
N ARG A 112 -0.69 16.36 -1.73
CA ARG A 112 -0.68 17.42 -2.76
C ARG A 112 -1.24 16.92 -4.08
N ALA A 113 -0.86 15.72 -4.52
CA ALA A 113 -1.39 15.12 -5.75
C ALA A 113 -2.92 14.97 -5.72
N LEU A 114 -3.49 14.65 -4.55
CA LEU A 114 -4.94 14.57 -4.39
C LEU A 114 -5.63 15.94 -4.40
N LEU A 115 -5.01 16.96 -3.80
CA LEU A 115 -5.51 18.34 -3.91
C LEU A 115 -5.54 18.81 -5.37
N ASP A 116 -4.49 18.52 -6.14
CA ASP A 116 -4.41 18.89 -7.55
C ASP A 116 -5.49 18.20 -8.38
N ILE A 117 -5.75 16.91 -8.13
CA ILE A 117 -6.84 16.16 -8.80
C ILE A 117 -8.20 16.76 -8.44
N ALA A 118 -8.43 17.10 -7.17
CA ALA A 118 -9.68 17.70 -6.72
C ALA A 118 -9.92 19.07 -7.39
N ALA A 119 -8.89 19.94 -7.43
CA ALA A 119 -8.96 21.25 -8.05
C ALA A 119 -9.23 21.17 -9.57
N ARG A 120 -8.61 20.22 -10.28
CA ARG A 120 -8.87 19.99 -11.71
C ARG A 120 -10.32 19.57 -11.96
N ARG A 121 -10.86 18.65 -11.17
CA ARG A 121 -12.26 18.19 -11.27
C ARG A 121 -13.26 19.32 -11.02
N GLU A 122 -12.97 20.22 -10.09
CA GLU A 122 -13.81 21.38 -9.81
C GLU A 122 -13.81 22.36 -11.00
N LYS A 123 -12.63 22.64 -11.57
CA LYS A 123 -12.51 23.48 -12.76
C LYS A 123 -13.31 22.92 -13.94
N GLU A 124 -13.17 21.64 -14.25
CA GLU A 124 -13.92 20.97 -15.33
C GLU A 124 -15.45 21.06 -15.15
N ARG A 125 -15.93 20.86 -13.92
CA ARG A 125 -17.35 21.01 -13.58
C ARG A 125 -17.86 22.45 -13.75
N SER A 126 -17.03 23.44 -13.42
CA SER A 126 -17.38 24.86 -13.56
C SER A 126 -17.37 25.34 -15.01
N SER A 127 -16.54 24.77 -15.89
CA SER A 127 -16.46 25.12 -17.32
C SER A 127 -17.48 24.39 -18.21
N SER A 128 -18.22 23.43 -17.63
CA SER A 128 -19.29 22.67 -18.31
C SER A 128 -20.70 23.17 -17.93
N LYS A 129 -20.79 24.27 -17.18
CA LYS A 129 -22.03 25.00 -16.86
C LYS A 129 -22.04 26.33 -17.62
#